data_AF-A0A0F9NIW9-F1
#
_entry.id   AF-A0A0F9NIW9-F1
#
_cell.length_a   1.000
_cell.length_b   1.000
_cell.length_c   1.000
_cell.angle_alpha   90.00
_cell.angle_beta   90.00
_cell.angle_gamma   90.00
#
_symmetry.space_group_name_H-M   'P 1'
#
loop_
_entity.id
_entity.type
_entity.pdbx_description
1 polymer ?
#
loop_
_entity_poly.entity_id
_entity_poly.type
_entity_poly.pdbx_seq_one_letter_code
_entity_poly.pdbx_strand_id
1 'polypeptide(L)'
;QVGSFSILIFVICGLLCLAIALCFAEMGGIYQQTGGAYLYARDTFGPMIGFMVGWMVWLSAIIGWAAMARGFLLYLNYFSPSLSEGWIGEIIIIILIVGLSTLNFLGVKIGARTINFFTISKLVPLFIFITLGFFYIKKPSLSPIFSFDIQNIGEAIVIALFAYTGFEHMSVPAGEMKNPRKDIPIAFFFVILGATLIYTLIQIVAIGTFPGLAQSEKPLADAAANFLGPAGGILIAIGALLAIAGVNSGIALTGPRNLYVLSADGFLPETFSKIHPKFHTPYVAIGINTILTLILFLTGTFEYLIIASVMVSLLQYIPTCLAVIVLRKKGSAVSKSYTCL
;
A
#
# COMPACT_ATOMS: atom_id res chain seq x y z
N GLN A 1 -14.04 16.24 2.90
CA GLN A 1 -14.82 16.41 4.14
C GLN A 1 -14.32 17.61 4.96
N VAL A 2 -13.04 17.67 5.38
CA VAL A 2 -12.50 18.79 6.19
C VAL A 2 -11.89 19.97 5.39
N GLY A 3 -12.26 20.12 4.12
CA GLY A 3 -11.78 21.23 3.25
C GLY A 3 -10.25 21.37 3.18
N SER A 4 -9.77 22.62 3.14
CA SER A 4 -8.34 22.99 3.04
C SER A 4 -7.48 22.48 4.20
N PHE A 5 -8.08 22.18 5.36
CA PHE A 5 -7.38 21.60 6.50
C PHE A 5 -6.83 20.19 6.20
N SER A 6 -7.42 19.48 5.24
CA SER A 6 -6.92 18.17 4.79
C SER A 6 -5.46 18.22 4.30
N ILE A 7 -4.99 19.34 3.77
CA ILE A 7 -3.59 19.53 3.36
C ILE A 7 -2.67 19.32 4.57
N LEU A 8 -3.00 19.93 5.70
CA LEU A 8 -2.22 19.79 6.93
C LEU A 8 -2.33 18.37 7.50
N ILE A 9 -3.51 17.75 7.42
CA ILE A 9 -3.69 16.35 7.87
C ILE A 9 -2.74 15.42 7.10
N PHE A 10 -2.62 15.55 5.78
CA PHE A 10 -1.69 14.72 5.00
C PHE A 10 -0.23 14.89 5.43
N VAL A 11 0.18 16.12 5.78
CA VAL A 11 1.53 16.40 6.30
C VAL A 11 1.72 15.78 7.68
N ILE A 12 0.77 15.95 8.60
CA ILE A 12 0.82 15.39 9.96
C ILE A 12 0.87 13.86 9.90
N CYS A 13 -0.04 13.24 9.13
CA CYS A 13 -0.05 11.80 8.92
C CYS A 13 1.26 11.32 8.28
N GLY A 14 1.80 12.07 7.31
CA GLY A 14 3.10 11.78 6.71
C GLY A 14 4.24 11.75 7.72
N LEU A 15 4.29 12.72 8.64
CA LEU A 15 5.29 12.77 9.72
C LEU A 15 5.12 11.61 10.72
N LEU A 16 3.89 11.25 11.06
CA LEU A 16 3.60 10.09 11.93
C LEU A 16 4.02 8.78 11.26
N CYS A 17 3.66 8.59 9.99
CA CYS A 17 4.07 7.44 9.20
C CYS A 17 5.59 7.40 9.00
N LEU A 18 6.25 8.55 8.88
CA LEU A 18 7.70 8.63 8.80
C LEU A 18 8.36 8.10 10.08
N ALA A 19 7.84 8.46 11.26
CA ALA A 19 8.34 7.92 12.52
C ALA A 19 8.23 6.39 12.59
N ILE A 20 7.11 5.82 12.12
CA ILE A 20 6.93 4.36 12.03
C ILE A 20 7.89 3.77 10.98
N ALA A 21 7.98 4.38 9.80
CA ALA A 21 8.84 3.91 8.72
C ALA A 21 10.32 3.94 9.10
N LEU A 22 10.76 4.88 9.95
CA LEU A 22 12.12 4.88 10.50
C LEU A 22 12.37 3.69 11.44
N CYS A 23 11.38 3.26 12.22
CA CYS A 23 11.49 2.00 12.98
C CYS A 23 11.64 0.80 12.03
N PHE A 24 10.84 0.76 10.95
CA PHE A 24 10.96 -0.27 9.92
C PHE A 24 12.30 -0.20 9.17
N ALA A 25 12.85 0.99 8.95
CA ALA A 25 14.13 1.21 8.32
C ALA A 25 15.28 0.64 9.16
N GLU A 26 15.29 0.90 10.46
CA GLU A 26 16.28 0.34 11.37
C GLU A 26 16.21 -1.19 11.41
N MET A 27 15.02 -1.75 11.52
CA MET A 27 14.83 -3.21 11.52
C MET A 27 15.17 -3.84 10.16
N GLY A 28 14.81 -3.20 9.04
CA GLY A 28 15.14 -3.65 7.70
C GLY A 28 16.64 -3.60 7.39
N GLY A 29 17.39 -2.71 8.03
CA GLY A 29 18.85 -2.71 7.99
C GLY A 29 19.48 -3.90 8.72
N ILE A 30 18.80 -4.42 9.74
CA ILE A 30 19.26 -5.55 10.54
C ILE A 30 18.94 -6.88 9.86
N TYR A 31 17.68 -7.08 9.43
CA TYR A 31 17.20 -8.36 8.92
C TYR A 31 17.18 -8.36 7.39
N GLN A 32 17.93 -9.30 6.81
CA GLN A 32 18.06 -9.47 5.35
C GLN A 32 17.25 -10.65 4.80
N GLN A 33 16.57 -11.40 5.68
CA GLN A 33 15.79 -12.57 5.31
C GLN A 33 14.35 -12.18 4.95
N THR A 34 13.68 -13.02 4.18
CA THR A 34 12.25 -12.85 3.85
C THR A 34 11.40 -12.91 5.12
N GLY A 35 10.54 -11.92 5.34
CA GLY A 35 9.54 -11.96 6.41
C GLY A 35 9.20 -10.61 7.07
N GLY A 36 10.03 -9.57 6.92
CA GLY A 36 9.71 -8.22 7.40
C GLY A 36 9.28 -8.19 8.88
N ALA A 37 8.12 -7.59 9.17
CA ALA A 37 7.56 -7.42 10.52
C ALA A 37 7.45 -8.74 11.32
N TYR A 38 7.22 -9.87 10.65
CA TYR A 38 7.22 -11.19 11.30
C TYR A 38 8.54 -11.48 11.99
N LEU A 39 9.67 -11.34 11.27
CA LEU A 39 11.01 -11.61 11.80
C LEU A 39 11.34 -10.66 12.94
N TYR A 40 10.96 -9.39 12.78
CA TYR A 40 11.19 -8.33 13.77
C TYR A 40 10.56 -8.69 15.11
N ALA A 41 9.32 -9.16 15.07
CA ALA A 41 8.57 -9.57 16.24
C ALA A 41 9.08 -10.91 16.83
N ARG A 42 9.32 -11.91 15.97
CA ARG A 42 9.80 -13.25 16.35
C ARG A 42 11.12 -13.17 17.11
N ASP A 43 12.09 -12.45 16.57
CA ASP A 43 13.46 -12.41 17.12
C ASP A 43 13.55 -11.50 18.36
N THR A 44 12.58 -10.59 18.54
CA THR A 44 12.58 -9.68 19.69
C THR A 44 11.75 -10.19 20.87
N PHE A 45 10.58 -10.74 20.60
CA PHE A 45 9.56 -11.13 21.60
C PHE A 45 9.29 -12.63 21.67
N GLY A 46 9.84 -13.41 20.73
CA GLY A 46 9.73 -14.85 20.70
C GLY A 46 8.71 -15.40 19.68
N PRO A 47 8.67 -16.74 19.54
CA PRO A 47 7.93 -17.45 18.49
C PRO A 47 6.44 -17.10 18.42
N MET A 48 5.75 -17.04 19.57
CA MET A 48 4.30 -16.82 19.62
C MET A 48 3.90 -15.43 19.11
N ILE A 49 4.59 -14.38 19.58
CA ILE A 49 4.32 -13.00 19.14
C ILE A 49 4.73 -12.83 17.68
N GLY A 50 5.84 -13.47 17.26
CA GLY A 50 6.21 -13.59 15.85
C GLY A 50 5.07 -14.14 15.00
N PHE A 51 4.56 -15.32 15.34
CA PHE A 51 3.44 -15.95 14.63
C PHE A 51 2.21 -15.05 14.54
N MET A 52 1.78 -14.44 15.66
CA MET A 52 0.65 -13.51 15.66
C MET A 52 0.86 -12.36 14.67
N VAL A 53 2.04 -11.73 14.68
CA VAL A 53 2.36 -10.63 13.76
C VAL A 53 2.39 -11.12 12.31
N GLY A 54 3.08 -12.21 12.00
CA GLY A 54 3.15 -12.74 10.64
C GLY A 54 1.78 -13.14 10.09
N TRP A 55 0.92 -13.72 10.94
CA TRP A 55 -0.44 -14.07 10.58
C TRP A 55 -1.28 -12.82 10.26
N MET A 56 -1.16 -11.77 11.09
CA MET A 56 -1.83 -10.48 10.83
C MET A 56 -1.30 -9.80 9.56
N VAL A 57 0.02 -9.79 9.32
CA VAL A 57 0.62 -9.24 8.09
C VAL A 57 0.05 -9.93 6.86
N TRP A 58 -0.07 -11.26 6.91
CA TRP A 58 -0.63 -12.04 5.81
C TRP A 58 -2.13 -11.79 5.60
N LEU A 59 -2.93 -11.77 6.67
CA LEU A 59 -4.36 -11.43 6.59
C LEU A 59 -4.57 -10.03 6.03
N SER A 60 -3.80 -9.06 6.50
CA SER A 60 -3.82 -7.68 5.97
C SER A 60 -3.52 -7.66 4.48
N ALA A 61 -2.56 -8.48 4.01
CA ALA A 61 -2.21 -8.55 2.60
C ALA A 61 -3.39 -9.08 1.75
N ILE A 62 -3.99 -10.22 2.09
CA ILE A 62 -5.09 -10.79 1.27
C ILE A 62 -6.36 -9.93 1.32
N ILE A 63 -6.67 -9.33 2.47
CA ILE A 63 -7.83 -8.44 2.63
C ILE A 63 -7.58 -7.15 1.83
N GLY A 64 -6.40 -6.55 1.97
CA GLY A 64 -6.00 -5.35 1.22
C GLY A 64 -6.00 -5.56 -0.29
N TRP A 65 -5.55 -6.73 -0.76
CA TRP A 65 -5.62 -7.08 -2.18
C TRP A 65 -7.07 -7.17 -2.65
N ALA A 66 -7.93 -7.88 -1.93
CA ALA A 66 -9.35 -7.97 -2.27
C ALA A 66 -10.04 -6.59 -2.25
N ALA A 67 -9.71 -5.74 -1.27
CA ALA A 67 -10.22 -4.37 -1.16
C ALA A 67 -9.84 -3.54 -2.40
N MET A 68 -8.56 -3.51 -2.74
CA MET A 68 -8.07 -2.77 -3.91
C MET A 68 -8.66 -3.31 -5.21
N ALA A 69 -8.81 -4.63 -5.33
CA ALA A 69 -9.48 -5.26 -6.46
C ALA A 69 -10.96 -4.84 -6.59
N ARG A 70 -11.71 -4.71 -5.49
CA ARG A 70 -13.06 -4.12 -5.51
C ARG A 70 -13.03 -2.64 -5.90
N GLY A 71 -12.09 -1.88 -5.35
CA GLY A 71 -11.91 -0.45 -5.69
C GLY A 71 -11.61 -0.21 -7.17
N PHE A 72 -11.00 -1.18 -7.85
CA PHE A 72 -10.77 -1.13 -9.30
C PHE A 72 -12.08 -1.00 -10.10
N LEU A 73 -13.15 -1.66 -9.66
CA LEU A 73 -14.47 -1.59 -10.32
C LEU A 73 -15.06 -0.18 -10.25
N LEU A 74 -14.84 0.56 -9.16
CA LEU A 74 -15.32 1.94 -9.00
C LEU A 74 -14.72 2.86 -10.08
N TYR A 75 -13.45 2.66 -10.44
CA TYR A 75 -12.81 3.44 -11.50
C TYR A 75 -13.14 2.93 -12.91
N LEU A 76 -13.53 1.66 -13.08
CA LEU A 76 -14.07 1.17 -14.35
C LEU A 76 -15.43 1.79 -14.67
N ASN A 77 -16.23 2.10 -13.65
CA ASN A 77 -17.52 2.80 -13.80
C ASN A 77 -17.36 4.15 -14.52
N TYR A 78 -16.19 4.80 -14.38
CA TYR A 78 -15.86 6.03 -15.11
C TYR A 78 -16.03 5.90 -16.63
N PHE A 79 -15.69 4.75 -17.19
CA PHE A 79 -15.71 4.50 -18.63
C PHE A 79 -17.04 3.93 -19.10
N SER A 80 -17.61 3.01 -18.33
CA SER A 80 -18.92 2.44 -18.58
C SER A 80 -19.43 1.68 -17.34
N PRO A 81 -20.69 1.88 -16.92
CA PRO A 81 -21.30 1.10 -15.84
C PRO A 81 -21.26 -0.42 -16.10
N SER A 82 -21.32 -0.85 -17.37
CA SER A 82 -21.25 -2.27 -17.74
C SER A 82 -19.89 -2.92 -17.44
N LEU A 83 -18.82 -2.13 -17.28
CA LEU A 83 -17.50 -2.63 -16.89
C LEU A 83 -17.34 -2.75 -15.38
N SER A 84 -18.15 -2.04 -14.59
CA SER A 84 -18.13 -2.10 -13.14
C SER A 84 -19.14 -3.07 -12.55
N GLU A 85 -20.28 -3.26 -13.21
CA GLU A 85 -21.43 -3.99 -12.68
C GLU A 85 -21.58 -5.38 -13.27
N GLY A 86 -22.12 -6.29 -12.46
CA GLY A 86 -22.41 -7.67 -12.85
C GLY A 86 -21.18 -8.51 -13.17
N TRP A 87 -21.42 -9.58 -13.93
CA TRP A 87 -20.45 -10.63 -14.20
C TRP A 87 -19.24 -10.16 -15.04
N ILE A 88 -19.39 -9.11 -15.86
CA ILE A 88 -18.28 -8.57 -16.68
C ILE A 88 -17.20 -7.96 -15.78
N GLY A 89 -17.60 -7.10 -14.85
CA GLY A 89 -16.69 -6.51 -13.87
C GLY A 89 -15.96 -7.58 -13.05
N GLU A 90 -16.71 -8.58 -12.58
CA GLU A 90 -16.13 -9.71 -11.84
C GLU A 90 -15.09 -10.48 -12.65
N ILE A 91 -15.37 -10.79 -13.92
CA ILE A 91 -14.41 -11.45 -14.82
C ILE A 91 -13.14 -10.61 -15.00
N ILE A 92 -13.27 -9.29 -15.20
CA ILE A 92 -12.10 -8.40 -15.34
C ILE A 92 -11.19 -8.51 -14.11
N ILE A 93 -11.77 -8.50 -12.91
CA ILE A 93 -11.00 -8.59 -11.67
C ILE A 93 -10.41 -9.99 -11.46
N ILE A 94 -11.14 -11.04 -11.79
CA ILE A 94 -10.61 -12.42 -11.76
C ILE A 94 -9.40 -12.53 -12.68
N ILE A 95 -9.49 -12.00 -13.91
CA ILE A 95 -8.37 -11.98 -14.87
C ILE A 95 -7.20 -11.17 -14.31
N LEU A 96 -7.46 -10.02 -13.68
CA LEU A 96 -6.41 -9.19 -13.07
C LEU A 96 -5.69 -9.93 -11.94
N ILE A 97 -6.43 -10.51 -10.98
CA ILE A 97 -5.86 -11.24 -9.84
C ILE A 97 -5.07 -12.46 -10.33
N VAL A 98 -5.69 -13.30 -11.17
CA VAL A 98 -5.03 -14.50 -11.71
C VAL A 98 -3.81 -14.13 -12.54
N GLY A 99 -3.91 -13.12 -13.41
CA GLY A 99 -2.79 -12.66 -14.23
C GLY A 99 -1.61 -12.18 -13.40
N LEU A 100 -1.84 -11.36 -12.37
CA LEU A 100 -0.80 -10.91 -11.45
C LEU A 100 -0.18 -12.09 -10.67
N SER A 101 -0.99 -13.04 -10.22
CA SER A 101 -0.50 -14.26 -9.57
C SER A 101 0.35 -15.11 -10.53
N THR A 102 -0.05 -15.25 -11.79
CA THR A 102 0.71 -15.98 -12.80
C THR A 102 2.05 -15.33 -13.06
N LEU A 103 2.12 -14.00 -13.19
CA LEU A 103 3.40 -13.28 -13.34
C LEU A 103 4.34 -13.54 -12.15
N ASN A 104 3.81 -13.56 -10.93
CA ASN A 104 4.57 -13.87 -9.73
C ASN A 104 4.98 -15.34 -9.64
N PHE A 105 4.15 -16.27 -10.13
CA PHE A 105 4.49 -17.69 -10.26
C PHE A 105 5.64 -17.91 -11.24
N LEU A 106 5.63 -17.22 -12.39
CA LEU A 106 6.66 -17.33 -13.42
C LEU A 106 8.02 -16.74 -13.01
N GLY A 107 8.06 -15.90 -11.98
CA GLY A 107 9.31 -15.49 -11.34
C GLY A 107 9.28 -14.13 -10.69
N VAL A 108 10.08 -13.99 -9.62
CA VAL A 108 10.23 -12.76 -8.83
C VAL A 108 10.64 -11.56 -9.67
N LYS A 109 11.57 -11.75 -10.62
CA LYS A 109 12.05 -10.67 -11.50
C LYS A 109 10.94 -10.13 -12.41
N ILE A 110 10.02 -11.00 -12.85
CA ILE A 110 8.88 -10.59 -13.68
C ILE A 110 7.91 -9.79 -12.80
N GLY A 111 7.54 -10.31 -11.63
CA GLY A 111 6.71 -9.59 -10.65
C GLY A 111 7.28 -8.20 -10.29
N ALA A 112 8.57 -8.11 -9.98
CA ALA A 112 9.25 -6.85 -9.69
C ALA A 112 9.24 -5.86 -10.87
N ARG A 113 9.43 -6.34 -12.11
CA ARG A 113 9.33 -5.49 -13.31
C ARG A 113 7.90 -4.98 -13.52
N THR A 114 6.89 -5.79 -13.25
CA THR A 114 5.48 -5.40 -13.31
C THR A 114 5.16 -4.31 -12.29
N ILE A 115 5.67 -4.43 -11.06
CA ILE A 115 5.55 -3.38 -10.02
C ILE A 115 6.19 -2.07 -10.50
N ASN A 116 7.40 -2.13 -11.08
CA ASN A 116 8.08 -0.95 -11.61
C ASN A 116 7.29 -0.29 -12.74
N PHE A 117 6.74 -1.09 -13.67
CA PHE A 117 5.88 -0.60 -14.74
C PHE A 117 4.68 0.18 -14.19
N PHE A 118 3.93 -0.40 -13.25
CA PHE A 118 2.76 0.28 -12.67
C PHE A 118 3.16 1.51 -11.85
N THR A 119 4.30 1.47 -11.17
CA THR A 119 4.82 2.59 -10.38
C THR A 119 5.17 3.79 -11.26
N ILE A 120 5.87 3.58 -12.38
CA ILE A 120 6.19 4.65 -13.32
C ILE A 120 4.90 5.14 -13.99
N SER A 121 4.05 4.22 -14.43
CA SER A 121 2.84 4.54 -15.20
C SER A 121 1.83 5.34 -14.38
N LYS A 122 1.67 5.07 -13.08
CA LYS A 122 0.76 5.85 -12.22
C LYS A 122 1.28 7.26 -11.91
N LEU A 123 2.59 7.45 -11.88
CA LEU A 123 3.18 8.76 -11.58
C LEU A 123 2.94 9.77 -12.70
N VAL A 124 2.91 9.34 -13.96
CA VAL A 124 2.72 10.23 -15.11
C VAL A 124 1.41 11.02 -15.04
N PRO A 125 0.21 10.40 -14.89
CA PRO A 125 -1.04 11.15 -14.70
C PRO A 125 -1.03 12.07 -13.49
N LEU A 126 -0.42 11.66 -12.37
CA LEU A 126 -0.33 12.48 -11.16
C LEU A 126 0.55 13.71 -11.36
N PHE A 127 1.69 13.57 -12.04
CA PHE A 127 2.54 14.72 -12.36
C PHE A 127 1.83 15.68 -13.32
N ILE A 128 1.11 15.17 -14.34
CA ILE A 128 0.31 16.01 -15.23
C ILE A 128 -0.78 16.74 -14.45
N PHE A 129 -1.50 16.04 -13.56
CA PHE A 129 -2.51 16.64 -12.69
C PHE A 129 -1.94 17.78 -11.85
N ILE A 130 -0.82 17.53 -11.16
CA ILE A 130 -0.20 18.52 -10.28
C ILE A 130 0.29 19.73 -11.09
N THR A 131 1.05 19.49 -12.17
CA THR A 131 1.69 20.56 -12.93
C THR A 131 0.68 21.43 -13.69
N LEU A 132 -0.28 20.82 -14.38
CA LEU A 132 -1.28 21.57 -15.12
C LEU A 132 -2.31 22.19 -14.18
N GLY A 133 -2.78 21.43 -13.18
CA GLY A 133 -3.79 21.91 -12.24
C GLY A 133 -3.31 23.10 -11.40
N PHE A 134 -2.00 23.23 -11.16
CA PHE A 134 -1.43 24.39 -10.46
C PHE A 134 -1.79 25.74 -11.12
N PHE A 135 -1.86 25.78 -12.47
CA PHE A 135 -2.21 27.01 -13.20
C PHE A 135 -3.70 27.38 -13.10
N TYR A 136 -4.55 26.46 -12.65
CA TYR A 136 -6.00 26.64 -12.56
C TYR A 136 -6.49 26.83 -11.12
N ILE A 137 -5.59 26.92 -10.14
CA ILE A 137 -5.92 27.13 -8.74
C ILE A 137 -6.57 28.52 -8.55
N LYS A 138 -7.77 28.54 -7.99
CA LYS A 138 -8.48 29.78 -7.65
C LYS A 138 -8.18 30.17 -6.20
N LYS A 139 -7.62 31.37 -6.00
CA LYS A 139 -7.24 31.90 -4.66
C LYS A 139 -8.34 31.82 -3.58
N PRO A 140 -9.63 32.11 -3.88
CA PRO A 140 -10.70 32.01 -2.87
C PRO A 140 -10.91 30.58 -2.34
N SER A 141 -10.55 29.56 -3.12
CA SER A 141 -10.78 28.15 -2.75
C SER A 141 -9.80 27.63 -1.70
N LEU A 142 -8.65 28.30 -1.52
CA LEU A 142 -7.64 27.90 -0.52
C LEU A 142 -7.79 28.67 0.80
N SER A 143 -8.55 29.75 0.83
CA SER A 143 -8.68 30.61 2.01
C SER A 143 -9.88 30.23 2.91
N PRO A 144 -9.67 30.04 4.23
CA PRO A 144 -8.40 29.90 4.94
C PRO A 144 -7.95 28.43 4.98
N ILE A 145 -6.69 28.16 4.68
CA ILE A 145 -6.02 26.86 4.95
C ILE A 145 -6.15 26.49 6.45
N PHE A 146 -6.43 27.48 7.29
CA PHE A 146 -6.60 27.40 8.74
C PHE A 146 -8.05 27.48 9.22
N SER A 147 -9.06 27.27 8.38
CA SER A 147 -10.41 27.00 8.91
C SER A 147 -10.41 25.61 9.54
N PHE A 148 -10.20 25.56 10.86
CA PHE A 148 -10.23 24.32 11.64
C PHE A 148 -11.68 23.83 11.72
N ASP A 149 -12.06 22.95 10.82
CA ASP A 149 -13.23 22.11 11.04
C ASP A 149 -12.80 20.90 11.88
N ILE A 150 -13.02 21.01 13.19
CA ILE A 150 -12.70 19.95 14.16
C ILE A 150 -13.74 18.81 14.04
N GLN A 151 -14.91 19.09 13.43
CA GLN A 151 -15.89 18.05 13.18
C GLN A 151 -15.30 17.08 12.14
N ASN A 152 -15.27 15.79 12.49
CA ASN A 152 -14.76 14.70 11.65
C ASN A 152 -13.23 14.68 11.44
N ILE A 153 -12.44 15.40 12.25
CA ILE A 153 -10.97 15.36 12.16
C ILE A 153 -10.42 13.93 12.33
N GLY A 154 -11.03 13.14 13.22
CA GLY A 154 -10.62 11.75 13.48
C GLY A 154 -10.83 10.86 12.26
N GLU A 155 -11.98 10.97 11.59
CA GLU A 155 -12.27 10.23 10.35
C GLU A 155 -11.28 10.61 9.24
N ALA A 156 -11.03 11.92 9.07
CA ALA A 156 -10.09 12.41 8.08
C ALA A 156 -8.64 11.90 8.32
N ILE A 157 -8.20 11.83 9.58
CA ILE A 157 -6.88 11.25 9.94
C ILE A 157 -6.84 9.76 9.59
N VAL A 158 -7.88 8.99 9.90
CA VAL A 158 -7.92 7.55 9.59
C VAL A 158 -7.85 7.30 8.09
N ILE A 159 -8.63 8.05 7.29
CA ILE A 159 -8.60 7.96 5.83
C ILE A 159 -7.22 8.39 5.27
N ALA A 160 -6.62 9.45 5.82
CA ALA A 160 -5.31 9.89 5.40
C ALA A 160 -4.22 8.86 5.76
N LEU A 161 -4.27 8.25 6.96
CA LEU A 161 -3.35 7.18 7.36
C LEU A 161 -3.49 5.96 6.44
N PHE A 162 -4.70 5.62 6.01
CA PHE A 162 -4.92 4.57 5.02
C PHE A 162 -4.18 4.82 3.71
N ALA A 163 -4.11 6.07 3.24
CA ALA A 163 -3.36 6.40 2.02
C ALA A 163 -1.83 6.15 2.14
N TYR A 164 -1.31 6.08 3.36
CA TYR A 164 0.10 5.78 3.63
C TYR A 164 0.38 4.29 3.87
N THR A 165 -0.63 3.44 4.05
CA THR A 165 -0.38 2.01 4.32
C THR A 165 0.22 1.32 3.10
N GLY A 166 0.96 0.24 3.35
CA GLY A 166 1.59 -0.60 2.34
C GLY A 166 3.12 -0.54 2.33
N PHE A 167 3.73 0.48 2.94
CA PHE A 167 5.20 0.55 3.05
C PHE A 167 5.77 -0.66 3.80
N GLU A 168 5.08 -1.16 4.82
CA GLU A 168 5.48 -2.31 5.64
C GLU A 168 5.77 -3.58 4.84
N HIS A 169 5.15 -3.74 3.66
CA HIS A 169 5.31 -4.91 2.83
C HIS A 169 6.63 -4.87 2.04
N MET A 170 7.28 -3.70 1.95
CA MET A 170 8.51 -3.49 1.20
C MET A 170 9.66 -4.36 1.70
N SER A 171 9.75 -4.61 3.01
CA SER A 171 10.82 -5.42 3.59
C SER A 171 10.52 -6.92 3.62
N VAL A 172 9.31 -7.35 3.25
CA VAL A 172 8.93 -8.77 3.19
C VAL A 172 9.85 -9.57 2.26
N PRO A 173 10.12 -9.18 1.01
CA PRO A 173 10.98 -9.95 0.10
C PRO A 173 12.48 -9.63 0.27
N ALA A 174 12.95 -9.22 1.46
CA ALA A 174 14.35 -8.84 1.67
C ALA A 174 15.36 -9.91 1.23
N GLY A 175 15.04 -11.20 1.41
CA GLY A 175 15.90 -12.31 1.00
C GLY A 175 16.10 -12.48 -0.52
N GLU A 176 15.29 -11.80 -1.32
CA GLU A 176 15.37 -11.80 -2.79
C GLU A 176 16.02 -10.51 -3.35
N MET A 177 16.42 -9.58 -2.46
CA MET A 177 17.05 -8.31 -2.83
C MET A 177 18.57 -8.45 -2.96
N LYS A 178 19.19 -7.60 -3.78
CA LYS A 178 20.65 -7.59 -3.95
C LYS A 178 21.39 -6.99 -2.76
N ASN A 179 20.89 -5.89 -2.20
CA ASN A 179 21.50 -5.21 -1.05
C ASN A 179 20.44 -4.72 -0.05
N PRO A 180 19.62 -5.64 0.52
CA PRO A 180 18.51 -5.28 1.41
C PRO A 180 18.96 -4.39 2.58
N ARG A 181 20.16 -4.68 3.10
CA ARG A 181 20.80 -3.97 4.21
C ARG A 181 20.91 -2.45 3.99
N LYS A 182 21.16 -2.02 2.76
CA LYS A 182 21.31 -0.60 2.39
C LYS A 182 20.06 -0.06 1.72
N ASP A 183 19.43 -0.86 0.87
CA ASP A 183 18.33 -0.40 0.01
C ASP A 183 17.03 -0.21 0.82
N ILE A 184 16.72 -1.11 1.75
CA ILE A 184 15.47 -1.06 2.54
C ILE A 184 15.39 0.21 3.41
N PRO A 185 16.41 0.56 4.23
CA PRO A 185 16.32 1.77 5.06
C PRO A 185 16.15 3.05 4.25
N ILE A 186 16.90 3.17 3.15
CA ILE A 186 16.84 4.32 2.24
C ILE A 186 15.45 4.40 1.61
N ALA A 187 14.91 3.27 1.15
CA ALA A 187 13.61 3.22 0.50
C ALA A 187 12.48 3.64 1.45
N PHE A 188 12.46 3.19 2.71
CA PHE A 188 11.44 3.62 3.68
C PHE A 188 11.39 5.15 3.86
N PHE A 189 12.55 5.79 4.02
CA PHE A 189 12.62 7.24 4.18
C PHE A 189 12.09 7.99 2.95
N PHE A 190 12.61 7.67 1.77
CA PHE A 190 12.24 8.39 0.54
C PHE A 190 10.82 8.08 0.07
N VAL A 191 10.30 6.87 0.31
CA VAL A 191 8.93 6.51 -0.07
C VAL A 191 7.93 7.32 0.75
N ILE A 192 8.10 7.43 2.07
CA ILE A 192 7.18 8.24 2.88
C ILE A 192 7.30 9.72 2.52
N LEU A 193 8.52 10.26 2.44
CA LEU A 193 8.73 11.66 2.10
C LEU A 193 8.15 12.02 0.71
N GLY A 194 8.40 11.16 -0.29
CA GLY A 194 7.89 11.33 -1.64
C GLY A 194 6.36 11.21 -1.71
N ALA A 195 5.77 10.24 -1.01
CA ALA A 195 4.33 10.09 -0.92
C ALA A 195 3.68 11.31 -0.26
N THR A 196 4.24 11.79 0.86
CA THR A 196 3.75 12.99 1.55
C THR A 196 3.79 14.22 0.66
N LEU A 197 4.88 14.44 -0.07
CA LEU A 197 4.99 15.55 -1.00
C LEU A 197 3.92 15.46 -2.10
N ILE A 198 3.81 14.30 -2.76
CA ILE A 198 2.85 14.08 -3.85
C ILE A 198 1.42 14.24 -3.35
N TYR A 199 1.05 13.62 -2.23
CA TYR A 199 -0.29 13.73 -1.65
C TYR A 199 -0.66 15.15 -1.26
N THR A 200 0.28 15.89 -0.67
CA THR A 200 0.07 17.30 -0.30
C THR A 200 -0.17 18.16 -1.54
N LEU A 201 0.64 17.99 -2.59
CA LEU A 201 0.49 18.72 -3.85
C LEU A 201 -0.83 18.39 -4.56
N ILE A 202 -1.21 17.11 -4.57
CA ILE A 202 -2.51 16.68 -5.10
C ILE A 202 -3.65 17.38 -4.37
N GLN A 203 -3.61 17.43 -3.03
CA GLN A 203 -4.67 18.08 -2.25
C GLN A 203 -4.76 19.58 -2.49
N ILE A 204 -3.63 20.28 -2.58
CA ILE A 204 -3.58 21.71 -2.93
C ILE A 204 -4.27 21.95 -4.28
N VAL A 205 -3.91 21.16 -5.29
CA VAL A 205 -4.45 21.32 -6.65
C VAL A 205 -5.93 20.95 -6.70
N ALA A 206 -6.32 19.82 -6.11
CA ALA A 206 -7.69 19.35 -6.16
C ALA A 206 -8.64 20.35 -5.47
N ILE A 207 -8.35 20.75 -4.24
CA ILE A 207 -9.15 21.74 -3.49
C ILE A 207 -9.15 23.10 -4.20
N GLY A 208 -8.00 23.51 -4.74
CA GLY A 208 -7.85 24.77 -5.46
C GLY A 208 -8.63 24.86 -6.77
N THR A 209 -8.92 23.73 -7.40
CA THR A 209 -9.56 23.66 -8.73
C THR A 209 -11.01 23.23 -8.69
N PHE A 210 -11.43 22.39 -7.73
CA PHE A 210 -12.77 21.82 -7.70
C PHE A 210 -13.43 21.92 -6.31
N PRO A 211 -14.45 22.79 -6.13
CA PRO A 211 -15.13 22.94 -4.84
C PRO A 211 -15.93 21.71 -4.38
N GLY A 212 -16.41 20.88 -5.31
CA GLY A 212 -17.28 19.71 -5.05
C GLY A 212 -16.54 18.43 -4.64
N LEU A 213 -15.29 18.52 -4.20
CA LEU A 213 -14.45 17.36 -3.91
C LEU A 213 -15.05 16.40 -2.87
N ALA A 214 -15.73 16.96 -1.86
CA ALA A 214 -16.22 16.17 -0.73
C ALA A 214 -17.41 15.27 -1.07
N GLN A 215 -18.12 15.55 -2.17
CA GLN A 215 -19.29 14.80 -2.63
C GLN A 215 -18.97 13.89 -3.81
N SER A 216 -17.77 13.98 -4.37
CA SER A 216 -17.36 13.17 -5.51
C SER A 216 -16.89 11.80 -5.06
N GLU A 217 -17.36 10.75 -5.73
CA GLU A 217 -16.86 9.38 -5.57
C GLU A 217 -15.47 9.20 -6.22
N LYS A 218 -15.10 10.09 -7.14
CA LYS A 218 -13.86 10.07 -7.92
C LYS A 218 -13.18 11.45 -7.93
N PRO A 219 -12.80 12.00 -6.75
CA PRO A 219 -12.49 13.42 -6.60
C PRO A 219 -11.42 13.94 -7.53
N LEU A 220 -10.36 13.16 -7.77
CA LEU A 220 -9.25 13.57 -8.64
C LEU A 220 -9.62 13.57 -10.12
N ALA A 221 -10.44 12.60 -10.55
CA ALA A 221 -10.88 12.54 -11.95
C ALA A 221 -11.86 13.68 -12.25
N ASP A 222 -12.76 14.00 -11.30
CA ASP A 222 -13.69 15.11 -11.45
C ASP A 222 -12.99 16.46 -11.38
N ALA A 223 -12.00 16.62 -10.49
CA ALA A 223 -11.15 17.81 -10.47
C ALA A 223 -10.41 17.98 -11.80
N ALA A 224 -9.78 16.92 -12.33
CA ALA A 224 -9.10 16.97 -13.62
C ALA A 224 -10.05 17.27 -14.77
N ALA A 225 -11.26 16.71 -14.75
CA ALA A 225 -12.30 17.02 -15.71
C ALA A 225 -12.72 18.49 -15.65
N ASN A 226 -12.69 19.10 -14.46
CA ASN A 226 -13.03 20.50 -14.27
C ASN A 226 -12.03 21.46 -14.95
N PHE A 227 -10.72 21.21 -14.82
CA PHE A 227 -9.70 22.14 -15.33
C PHE A 227 -9.03 21.73 -16.65
N LEU A 228 -9.10 20.45 -17.07
CA LEU A 228 -8.58 19.96 -18.36
C LEU A 228 -9.67 19.43 -19.31
N GLY A 229 -10.95 19.50 -18.90
CA GLY A 229 -12.05 18.89 -19.64
C GLY A 229 -12.06 17.35 -19.56
N PRO A 230 -12.96 16.67 -20.30
CA PRO A 230 -13.17 15.22 -20.19
C PRO A 230 -11.90 14.37 -20.35
N ALA A 231 -10.97 14.82 -21.19
CA ALA A 231 -9.69 14.14 -21.39
C ALA A 231 -8.84 14.07 -20.10
N GLY A 232 -8.87 15.12 -19.27
CA GLY A 232 -8.17 15.13 -17.98
C GLY A 232 -8.75 14.13 -16.98
N GLY A 233 -10.08 14.03 -16.94
CA GLY A 233 -10.75 13.04 -16.09
C GLY A 233 -10.46 11.61 -16.52
N ILE A 234 -10.46 11.33 -17.83
CA ILE A 234 -10.05 10.03 -18.40
C ILE A 234 -8.60 9.71 -18.03
N LEU A 235 -7.67 10.67 -18.19
CA LEU A 235 -6.26 10.49 -17.86
C LEU A 235 -6.07 10.05 -16.40
N ILE A 236 -6.78 10.69 -15.47
CA ILE A 236 -6.71 10.35 -14.04
C ILE A 236 -7.42 9.05 -13.72
N ALA A 237 -8.55 8.73 -14.37
CA ALA A 237 -9.20 7.44 -14.21
C ALA A 237 -8.28 6.29 -14.64
N ILE A 238 -7.58 6.41 -15.78
CA ILE A 238 -6.55 5.45 -16.22
C ILE A 238 -5.42 5.37 -15.18
N GLY A 239 -4.93 6.52 -14.70
CA GLY A 239 -3.89 6.59 -13.67
C GLY A 239 -4.29 5.87 -12.38
N ALA A 240 -5.54 5.99 -11.95
CA ALA A 240 -6.07 5.30 -10.78
C ALA A 240 -6.15 3.78 -10.99
N LEU A 241 -6.62 3.31 -12.15
CA LEU A 241 -6.60 1.88 -12.49
C LEU A 241 -5.17 1.31 -12.47
N LEU A 242 -4.20 2.04 -13.05
CA LEU A 242 -2.78 1.66 -13.01
C LEU A 242 -2.21 1.67 -11.58
N ALA A 243 -2.62 2.62 -10.75
CA ALA A 243 -2.21 2.69 -9.35
C ALA A 243 -2.72 1.48 -8.56
N ILE A 244 -4.00 1.14 -8.70
CA ILE A 244 -4.63 0.00 -8.02
C ILE A 244 -4.02 -1.31 -8.51
N ALA A 245 -3.82 -1.48 -9.83
CA ALA A 245 -3.13 -2.65 -10.38
C ALA A 245 -1.69 -2.77 -9.86
N GLY A 246 -1.00 -1.64 -9.66
CA GLY A 246 0.33 -1.59 -9.05
C GLY A 246 0.35 -2.07 -7.59
N VAL A 247 -0.60 -1.61 -6.78
CA VAL A 247 -0.75 -2.08 -5.38
C VAL A 247 -1.04 -3.58 -5.37
N ASN A 248 -2.00 -4.05 -6.18
CA ASN A 248 -2.32 -5.47 -6.33
C ASN A 248 -1.11 -6.29 -6.77
N SER A 249 -0.30 -5.78 -7.70
CA SER A 249 0.93 -6.45 -8.15
C SER A 249 1.97 -6.56 -7.03
N GLY A 250 2.07 -5.55 -6.17
CA GLY A 250 2.94 -5.56 -5.00
C GLY A 250 2.51 -6.62 -3.99
N ILE A 251 1.21 -6.68 -3.68
CA ILE A 251 0.67 -7.65 -2.74
C ILE A 251 0.71 -9.08 -3.30
N ALA A 252 0.51 -9.26 -4.60
CA ALA A 252 0.69 -10.53 -5.30
C ALA A 252 2.11 -11.10 -5.15
N LEU A 253 3.11 -10.22 -5.04
CA LEU A 253 4.48 -10.60 -4.74
C LEU A 253 4.63 -10.89 -3.23
N THR A 254 4.25 -9.99 -2.34
CA THR A 254 4.59 -10.08 -0.92
C THR A 254 3.72 -11.07 -0.12
N GLY A 255 2.43 -11.19 -0.43
CA GLY A 255 1.47 -12.03 0.28
C GLY A 255 1.92 -13.49 0.43
N PRO A 256 2.24 -14.20 -0.68
CA PRO A 256 2.72 -15.58 -0.64
C PRO A 256 4.00 -15.77 0.19
N ARG A 257 4.86 -14.74 0.28
CA ARG A 257 6.13 -14.80 1.02
C ARG A 257 5.90 -14.74 2.53
N ASN A 258 4.82 -14.11 2.98
CA ASN A 258 4.40 -14.16 4.39
C ASN A 258 3.98 -15.58 4.79
N LEU A 259 3.24 -16.30 3.94
CA LEU A 259 2.91 -17.71 4.19
C LEU A 259 4.14 -18.62 4.14
N TYR A 260 5.02 -18.39 3.16
CA TYR A 260 6.26 -19.15 3.00
C TYR A 260 7.10 -19.11 4.27
N VAL A 261 7.37 -17.93 4.84
CA VAL A 261 8.23 -17.80 6.03
C VAL A 261 7.59 -18.44 7.26
N LEU A 262 6.29 -18.26 7.47
CA LEU A 262 5.57 -18.91 8.58
C LEU A 262 5.62 -20.44 8.49
N SER A 263 5.55 -20.98 7.28
CA SER A 263 5.68 -22.41 7.02
C SER A 263 7.11 -22.92 7.18
N ALA A 264 8.10 -22.15 6.71
CA ALA A 264 9.52 -22.48 6.86
C ALA A 264 9.94 -22.57 8.34
N ASP A 265 9.33 -21.76 9.21
CA ASP A 265 9.56 -21.79 10.65
C ASP A 265 8.65 -22.77 11.41
N GLY A 266 7.88 -23.61 10.70
CA GLY A 266 7.11 -24.70 11.30
C GLY A 266 5.75 -24.31 11.91
N PHE A 267 5.30 -23.07 11.72
CA PHE A 267 3.97 -22.64 12.21
C PHE A 267 2.81 -23.06 11.30
N LEU A 268 3.10 -23.32 10.03
CA LEU A 268 2.12 -23.76 9.03
C LEU A 268 2.60 -25.06 8.36
N PRO A 269 1.68 -25.86 7.78
CA PRO A 269 2.06 -27.08 7.06
C PRO A 269 3.17 -26.84 6.05
N GLU A 270 4.14 -27.75 5.96
CA GLU A 270 5.32 -27.64 5.05
C GLU A 270 4.96 -27.46 3.57
N THR A 271 3.72 -27.77 3.19
CA THR A 271 3.21 -27.55 1.84
C THR A 271 3.35 -26.09 1.39
N PHE A 272 3.22 -25.12 2.30
CA PHE A 272 3.30 -23.69 1.99
C PHE A 272 4.74 -23.20 1.71
N SER A 273 5.76 -23.89 2.21
CA SER A 273 7.16 -23.59 1.95
C SER A 273 7.73 -24.30 0.71
N LYS A 274 6.91 -25.06 -0.03
CA LYS A 274 7.34 -25.73 -1.27
C LYS A 274 7.68 -24.73 -2.37
N ILE A 275 8.90 -24.84 -2.91
CA ILE A 275 9.42 -24.00 -3.99
C ILE A 275 9.31 -24.73 -5.33
N HIS A 276 8.88 -24.03 -6.37
CA HIS A 276 8.77 -24.60 -7.71
C HIS A 276 10.17 -24.84 -8.31
N PRO A 277 10.49 -26.04 -8.85
CA PRO A 277 11.85 -26.40 -9.27
C PRO A 277 12.40 -25.53 -10.42
N LYS A 278 11.55 -25.13 -11.37
CA LYS A 278 11.93 -24.27 -12.50
C LYS A 278 11.97 -22.77 -12.15
N PHE A 279 10.88 -22.25 -11.59
CA PHE A 279 10.69 -20.81 -11.39
C PHE A 279 11.22 -20.28 -10.05
N HIS A 280 11.57 -21.17 -9.11
CA HIS A 280 12.08 -20.82 -7.79
C HIS A 280 11.14 -19.91 -6.99
N THR A 281 9.83 -20.16 -7.08
CA THR A 281 8.75 -19.40 -6.43
C THR A 281 7.91 -20.28 -5.50
N PRO A 282 7.34 -19.74 -4.41
CA PRO A 282 6.53 -20.52 -3.46
C PRO A 282 5.12 -20.79 -4.02
N TYR A 283 5.02 -21.69 -4.99
CA TYR A 283 3.83 -21.85 -5.83
C TYR A 283 2.56 -22.24 -5.07
N VAL A 284 2.67 -23.04 -4.00
CA VAL A 284 1.51 -23.41 -3.18
C VAL A 284 0.99 -22.19 -2.43
N ALA A 285 1.88 -21.40 -1.83
CA ALA A 285 1.51 -20.16 -1.18
C ALA A 285 0.89 -19.16 -2.17
N ILE A 286 1.42 -19.07 -3.40
CA ILE A 286 0.83 -18.25 -4.47
C ILE A 286 -0.61 -18.70 -4.77
N GLY A 287 -0.82 -20.01 -4.97
CA GLY A 287 -2.13 -20.59 -5.26
C GLY A 287 -3.16 -20.28 -4.16
N ILE A 288 -2.82 -20.58 -2.89
CA ILE A 288 -3.72 -20.35 -1.76
C ILE A 288 -3.99 -18.85 -1.57
N ASN A 289 -2.97 -18.00 -1.64
CA ASN A 289 -3.14 -16.56 -1.53
C ASN A 289 -4.06 -16.01 -2.63
N THR A 290 -3.96 -16.54 -3.85
CA THR A 290 -4.83 -16.18 -4.98
C THR A 290 -6.27 -16.61 -4.74
N ILE A 291 -6.49 -17.87 -4.36
CA ILE A 291 -7.83 -18.42 -4.12
C ILE A 291 -8.54 -17.66 -2.99
N LEU A 292 -7.85 -17.43 -1.88
CA LEU A 292 -8.44 -16.70 -0.75
C LEU A 292 -8.73 -15.23 -1.10
N THR A 293 -7.85 -14.58 -1.87
CA THR A 293 -8.11 -13.22 -2.36
C THR A 293 -9.34 -13.19 -3.28
N LEU A 294 -9.50 -14.17 -4.18
CA LEU A 294 -10.68 -14.28 -5.04
C LEU A 294 -11.96 -14.49 -4.23
N ILE A 295 -11.93 -15.36 -3.21
CA ILE A 295 -13.07 -15.59 -2.31
C ILE A 295 -13.44 -14.29 -1.58
N LEU A 296 -12.46 -13.58 -1.01
CA LEU A 296 -12.68 -12.31 -0.32
C LEU A 296 -13.18 -11.23 -1.27
N PHE A 297 -12.66 -11.16 -2.50
CA PHE A 297 -13.16 -10.27 -3.53
C PHE A 297 -14.63 -10.58 -3.81
N LEU A 298 -14.98 -11.83 -4.13
CA LEU A 298 -16.35 -12.20 -4.52
C LEU A 298 -17.37 -12.02 -3.38
N THR A 299 -16.97 -12.25 -2.13
CA THR A 299 -17.90 -12.19 -0.98
C THR A 299 -17.89 -10.85 -0.24
N GLY A 300 -16.79 -10.09 -0.32
CA GLY A 300 -16.59 -8.86 0.46
C GLY A 300 -16.99 -7.59 -0.28
N THR A 301 -17.45 -6.58 0.48
CA THR A 301 -17.67 -5.21 0.00
C THR A 301 -16.40 -4.38 0.15
N PHE A 302 -16.25 -3.35 -0.68
CA PHE A 302 -15.07 -2.47 -0.66
C PHE A 302 -14.83 -1.84 0.71
N GLU A 303 -15.89 -1.25 1.30
CA GLU A 303 -15.84 -0.56 2.59
C GLU A 303 -15.43 -1.50 3.73
N TYR A 304 -16.07 -2.67 3.82
CA TYR A 304 -15.73 -3.66 4.84
C TYR A 304 -14.29 -4.14 4.74
N LEU A 305 -13.83 -4.45 3.52
CA LEU A 305 -12.46 -4.93 3.30
C LEU A 305 -11.42 -3.85 3.64
N ILE A 306 -11.67 -2.57 3.36
CA ILE A 306 -10.78 -1.49 3.77
C ILE A 306 -10.69 -1.40 5.29
N ILE A 307 -11.83 -1.34 5.98
CA ILE A 307 -11.86 -1.20 7.45
C ILE A 307 -11.13 -2.39 8.09
N ALA A 308 -11.43 -3.61 7.65
CA ALA A 308 -10.77 -4.81 8.13
C ALA A 308 -9.26 -4.78 7.87
N SER A 309 -8.82 -4.37 6.67
CA SER A 309 -7.40 -4.24 6.36
C SER A 309 -6.70 -3.27 7.30
N VAL A 310 -7.25 -2.07 7.50
CA VAL A 310 -6.63 -1.03 8.35
C VAL A 310 -6.49 -1.51 9.79
N MET A 311 -7.52 -2.14 10.33
CA MET A 311 -7.49 -2.66 11.71
C MET A 311 -6.37 -3.68 11.89
N VAL A 312 -6.19 -4.59 10.93
CA VAL A 312 -5.12 -5.59 10.97
C VAL A 312 -3.74 -4.94 10.76
N SER A 313 -3.62 -3.96 9.86
CA SER A 313 -2.36 -3.23 9.62
C SER A 313 -1.89 -2.43 10.84
N LEU A 314 -2.80 -1.86 11.63
CA LEU A 314 -2.42 -1.11 12.83
C LEU A 314 -1.85 -2.02 13.93
N LEU A 315 -2.40 -3.23 14.07
CA LEU A 315 -1.97 -4.19 15.10
C LEU A 315 -0.51 -4.66 14.91
N GLN A 316 -0.01 -4.72 13.69
CA GLN A 316 1.38 -5.11 13.39
C GLN A 316 2.41 -3.97 13.56
N TYR A 317 1.99 -2.70 13.53
CA TYR A 317 2.91 -1.56 13.68
C TYR A 317 3.43 -1.44 15.11
N ILE A 318 2.58 -1.70 16.10
CA ILE A 318 2.92 -1.66 17.53
C ILE A 318 4.11 -2.57 17.86
N PRO A 319 4.08 -3.90 17.59
CA PRO A 319 5.19 -4.78 17.91
C PRO A 319 6.45 -4.42 17.12
N THR A 320 6.34 -3.95 15.88
CA THR A 320 7.51 -3.53 15.10
C THR A 320 8.21 -2.32 15.72
N CYS A 321 7.45 -1.30 16.15
CA CYS A 321 8.01 -0.12 16.81
C CYS A 321 8.61 -0.48 18.18
N LEU A 322 7.93 -1.34 18.96
CA LEU A 322 8.44 -1.81 20.24
C LEU A 322 9.72 -2.66 20.08
N ALA A 323 9.84 -3.41 18.97
CA ALA A 323 10.99 -4.25 18.71
C ALA A 323 12.29 -3.44 18.65
N VAL A 324 12.26 -2.27 17.99
CA VAL A 324 13.38 -1.32 17.94
C VAL A 324 13.81 -0.89 19.34
N ILE A 325 12.84 -0.48 20.18
CA ILE A 325 13.11 -0.01 21.55
C ILE A 325 13.77 -1.12 22.38
N VAL A 326 13.24 -2.34 22.30
CA VAL A 326 13.76 -3.49 23.05
C VAL A 326 15.16 -3.87 22.58
N LEU A 327 15.41 -3.91 21.26
CA LEU A 327 16.73 -4.25 20.71
C LEU A 327 17.79 -3.21 21.07
N ARG A 328 17.44 -1.91 21.08
CA ARG A 328 18.33 -0.85 21.56
C ARG A 328 18.68 -1.04 23.04
N LYS A 329 17.71 -1.35 23.90
CA LYS A 329 17.93 -1.61 25.34
C LYS A 329 18.78 -2.85 25.62
N LYS A 330 18.64 -3.91 24.81
CA LYS A 330 19.42 -5.15 24.96
C LYS A 330 20.89 -4.99 24.57
N GLY A 331 21.32 -3.85 24.02
CA GLY A 331 22.73 -3.57 23.71
C GLY A 331 23.36 -4.52 22.68
N SER A 332 22.54 -5.20 21.88
CA SER A 332 23.02 -6.15 20.86
C SER A 332 24.00 -5.44 19.91
N ALA A 333 25.12 -6.10 19.54
CA ALA A 333 26.07 -5.59 18.56
C ALA A 333 25.41 -5.17 17.22
N VAL A 334 24.22 -5.73 16.97
CA VAL A 334 23.34 -5.45 15.83
C VAL A 334 22.78 -4.01 15.85
N SER A 335 22.57 -3.38 17.01
CA SER A 335 22.02 -2.00 17.11
C SER A 335 23.03 -0.91 16.75
N LYS A 336 24.34 -1.18 16.90
CA LYS A 336 25.42 -0.20 16.69
C LYS A 336 25.66 0.16 15.21
N SER A 337 25.08 -0.59 14.27
CA SER A 337 25.31 -0.40 12.83
C SER A 337 24.46 0.72 12.20
N TYR A 338 23.43 1.25 12.87
CA TYR A 338 22.43 2.12 12.22
C TYR A 338 22.10 3.41 12.97
N THR A 339 22.68 3.64 14.15
CA THR A 339 22.45 4.89 14.92
C THR A 339 23.12 6.13 14.30
N CYS A 340 23.52 6.07 13.03
CA CYS A 340 24.26 7.12 12.32
C CYS A 340 23.62 7.47 10.96
N LEU A 341 22.29 7.65 10.97
CA LEU A 341 21.56 8.48 9.99
C LEU A 341 20.97 9.67 10.74
#